data_AF-A0A239RZJ9-F1
#
_entry.id   AF-A0A239RZJ9-F1
#
_cell.length_a   1.000
_cell.length_b   1.000
_cell.length_c   1.000
_cell.angle_alpha   90.00
_cell.angle_beta   90.00
_cell.angle_gamma   90.00
#
_symmetry.space_group_name_H-M   'P 1'
#
loop_
_entity.id
_entity.type
_entity.pdbx_description
1 polymer ?
#
loop_
_entity_poly.entity_id
_entity_poly.type
_entity_poly.pdbx_seq_one_letter_code
_entity_poly.pdbx_strand_id
1 'polypeptide(L)'
;MQDDISGWSEWQPNFSKIEEISSPSELHGLLTGIICVTQAPSREEWQHILTTLEIPELSEEALALLADEAEDVAHALSDDELDYLPLLPDDTHTLADRVQALADWCAGVVLGFGLASGHIRPDEMELIEHLQDVAAVEFEETDDDEEGEESYQELYEFVRLIPVSLSVGRKKIAVDESSLLKHFHNKQKIDRSVTEANNVVEMFTPHRPS
;
A
#
# COMPACT_ATOMS: atom_id res chain seq x y z
N MET A 1 3.60 -25.99 -3.68
CA MET A 1 2.28 -26.35 -3.06
C MET A 1 2.11 -25.56 -1.76
N GLN A 2 2.57 -24.31 -1.76
CA GLN A 2 2.29 -23.24 -0.79
C GLN A 2 1.83 -21.96 -1.50
N ASP A 3 1.70 -22.01 -2.84
CA ASP A 3 1.42 -20.92 -3.78
C ASP A 3 0.08 -20.20 -3.51
N ASP A 4 -0.77 -20.76 -2.63
CA ASP A 4 -2.10 -20.27 -2.25
C ASP A 4 -2.17 -19.62 -0.84
N ILE A 5 -1.10 -19.66 -0.03
CA ILE A 5 -1.21 -19.22 1.38
C ILE A 5 -1.27 -17.69 1.51
N SER A 6 -0.53 -16.96 0.68
CA SER A 6 -0.53 -15.49 0.71
C SER A 6 -1.46 -14.84 -0.33
N GLY A 7 -1.97 -15.59 -1.31
CA GLY A 7 -2.67 -15.02 -2.47
C GLY A 7 -1.74 -14.47 -3.58
N TRP A 8 -0.43 -14.69 -3.48
CA TRP A 8 0.58 -14.18 -4.44
C TRP A 8 0.26 -14.51 -5.91
N SER A 9 -0.19 -15.75 -6.18
CA SER A 9 -0.48 -16.21 -7.53
C SER A 9 -1.65 -15.48 -8.21
N GLU A 10 -2.58 -14.94 -7.42
CA GLU A 10 -3.70 -14.11 -7.90
C GLU A 10 -3.31 -12.63 -8.01
N TRP A 11 -2.58 -12.09 -7.04
CA TRP A 11 -2.19 -10.69 -7.01
C TRP A 11 -1.13 -10.33 -8.06
N GLN A 12 -0.10 -11.17 -8.22
CA GLN A 12 1.01 -10.90 -9.12
C GLN A 12 0.57 -10.55 -10.57
N PRO A 13 -0.31 -11.31 -11.24
CA PRO A 13 -0.71 -11.00 -12.61
C PRO A 13 -1.56 -9.74 -12.75
N ASN A 14 -2.26 -9.32 -11.67
CA ASN A 14 -3.12 -8.15 -11.67
C ASN A 14 -2.35 -6.84 -11.42
N PHE A 15 -1.29 -6.87 -10.60
CA PHE A 15 -0.64 -5.64 -10.13
C PHE A 15 0.82 -5.48 -10.58
N SER A 16 1.47 -6.51 -11.12
CA SER A 16 2.89 -6.45 -11.55
C SER A 16 3.21 -5.51 -12.71
N LYS A 17 2.19 -4.95 -13.39
CA LYS A 17 2.35 -4.08 -14.56
C LYS A 17 2.06 -2.61 -14.29
N ILE A 18 1.78 -2.26 -13.04
CA ILE A 18 1.57 -0.88 -12.67
C ILE A 18 2.95 -0.23 -12.54
N GLU A 19 3.24 0.77 -13.36
CA GLU A 19 4.60 1.32 -13.49
C GLU A 19 5.00 2.20 -12.30
N GLU A 20 4.01 2.76 -11.61
CA GLU A 20 4.17 3.67 -10.48
C GLU A 20 4.39 2.96 -9.13
N ILE A 21 4.29 1.63 -9.10
CA ILE A 21 4.61 0.78 -7.94
C ILE A 21 5.69 -0.22 -8.33
N SER A 22 6.63 -0.44 -7.43
CA SER A 22 7.81 -1.28 -7.64
C SER A 22 7.45 -2.75 -7.72
N SER A 23 6.46 -3.19 -6.93
CA SER A 23 5.99 -4.59 -6.91
C SER A 23 4.58 -4.75 -6.34
N PRO A 24 3.91 -5.90 -6.57
CA PRO A 24 2.67 -6.26 -5.88
C PRO A 24 2.80 -6.22 -4.35
N SER A 25 3.98 -6.56 -3.82
CA SER A 25 4.28 -6.51 -2.39
C SER A 25 4.25 -5.07 -1.85
N GLU A 26 4.77 -4.10 -2.61
CA GLU A 26 4.68 -2.67 -2.24
C GLU A 26 3.22 -2.21 -2.13
N LEU A 27 2.37 -2.58 -3.10
CA LEU A 27 0.95 -2.23 -3.08
C LEU A 27 0.22 -2.85 -1.88
N HIS A 28 0.53 -4.10 -1.56
CA HIS A 28 -0.03 -4.77 -0.37
C HIS A 28 0.47 -4.12 0.93
N GLY A 29 1.74 -3.71 0.98
CA GLY A 29 2.29 -2.94 2.07
C GLY A 29 1.56 -1.61 2.25
N LEU A 30 1.36 -0.86 1.16
CA LEU A 30 0.60 0.39 1.13
C LEU A 30 -0.81 0.20 1.70
N LEU A 31 -1.53 -0.82 1.23
CA LEU A 31 -2.84 -1.23 1.74
C LEU A 31 -2.80 -1.50 3.24
N THR A 32 -1.82 -2.29 3.69
CA THR A 32 -1.67 -2.65 5.10
C THR A 32 -1.42 -1.42 5.99
N GLY A 33 -0.54 -0.52 5.54
CA GLY A 33 -0.25 0.73 6.26
C GLY A 33 -1.46 1.66 6.37
N ILE A 34 -2.29 1.74 5.32
CA ILE A 34 -3.55 2.50 5.33
C ILE A 34 -4.52 1.89 6.36
N ILE A 35 -4.73 0.58 6.30
CA ILE A 35 -5.65 -0.14 7.19
C ILE A 35 -5.19 -0.09 8.63
N CYS A 36 -3.89 0.05 8.90
CA CYS A 36 -3.41 0.32 10.27
C CYS A 36 -4.12 1.54 10.88
N VAL A 37 -4.52 2.54 10.08
CA VAL A 37 -5.11 3.80 10.56
C VAL A 37 -6.59 3.95 10.23
N THR A 38 -7.06 3.43 9.10
CA THR A 38 -8.43 3.63 8.60
C THR A 38 -9.27 2.35 8.66
N GLN A 39 -10.58 2.49 8.45
CA GLN A 39 -11.41 1.37 8.00
C GLN A 39 -10.97 0.92 6.60
N ALA A 40 -11.34 -0.30 6.20
CA ALA A 40 -11.05 -0.82 4.87
C ALA A 40 -11.63 0.11 3.78
N PRO A 41 -10.84 0.57 2.81
CA PRO A 41 -11.35 1.38 1.71
C PRO A 41 -12.24 0.58 0.77
N SER A 42 -13.36 1.17 0.37
CA SER A 42 -14.19 0.67 -0.73
C SER A 42 -13.49 0.81 -2.08
N ARG A 43 -14.03 0.18 -3.13
CA ARG A 43 -13.52 0.28 -4.51
C ARG A 43 -13.41 1.73 -5.01
N GLU A 44 -14.41 2.55 -4.72
CA GLU A 44 -14.44 3.96 -5.11
C GLU A 44 -13.34 4.76 -4.38
N GLU A 45 -13.16 4.50 -3.08
CA GLU A 45 -12.11 5.13 -2.28
C GLU A 45 -10.73 4.68 -2.74
N TRP A 46 -10.55 3.40 -3.09
CA TRP A 46 -9.31 2.90 -3.69
C TRP A 46 -8.97 3.61 -4.99
N GLN A 47 -9.94 3.78 -5.90
CA GLN A 47 -9.71 4.52 -7.12
C GLN A 47 -9.25 5.97 -6.83
N HIS A 48 -9.81 6.62 -5.81
CA HIS A 48 -9.40 7.97 -5.41
C HIS A 48 -8.01 8.01 -4.74
N ILE A 49 -7.66 7.01 -3.93
CA ILE A 49 -6.34 6.86 -3.33
C ILE A 49 -5.29 6.68 -4.43
N LEU A 50 -5.51 5.74 -5.34
CA LEU A 50 -4.60 5.46 -6.47
C LEU A 50 -4.41 6.68 -7.36
N THR A 51 -5.49 7.40 -7.68
CA THR A 51 -5.40 8.66 -8.45
C THR A 51 -4.57 9.72 -7.73
N THR A 52 -4.60 9.75 -6.39
CA THR A 52 -3.79 10.67 -5.57
C THR A 52 -2.30 10.34 -5.64
N LEU A 53 -1.98 9.05 -5.77
CA LEU A 53 -0.63 8.52 -5.96
C LEU A 53 -0.17 8.53 -7.42
N GLU A 54 -0.97 9.13 -8.31
CA GLU A 54 -0.71 9.18 -9.75
C GLU A 54 -0.68 7.80 -10.41
N ILE A 55 -1.23 6.78 -9.74
CA ILE A 55 -1.42 5.44 -10.29
C ILE A 55 -2.62 5.45 -11.25
N PRO A 56 -2.48 4.88 -12.47
CA PRO A 56 -3.56 4.76 -13.44
C PRO A 56 -4.79 4.03 -12.88
N GLU A 57 -5.95 4.32 -13.49
CA GLU A 57 -7.18 3.59 -13.20
C GLU A 57 -7.00 2.10 -13.47
N LEU A 58 -7.31 1.29 -12.46
CA LEU A 58 -7.26 -0.16 -12.55
C LEU A 58 -8.56 -0.70 -13.15
N SER A 59 -8.56 -1.96 -13.60
CA SER A 59 -9.81 -2.59 -14.01
C SER A 59 -10.75 -2.79 -12.82
N GLU A 60 -12.04 -2.92 -13.09
CA GLU A 60 -13.06 -3.21 -12.07
C GLU A 60 -12.71 -4.47 -11.26
N GLU A 61 -12.16 -5.49 -11.94
CA GLU A 61 -11.71 -6.74 -11.31
C GLU A 61 -10.52 -6.52 -10.37
N ALA A 62 -9.54 -5.72 -10.77
CA ALA A 62 -8.38 -5.41 -9.93
C ALA A 62 -8.76 -4.53 -8.73
N LEU A 63 -9.67 -3.56 -8.90
CA LEU A 63 -10.21 -2.78 -7.78
C LEU A 63 -11.03 -3.64 -6.83
N ALA A 64 -11.79 -4.61 -7.36
CA ALA A 64 -12.52 -5.56 -6.54
C ALA A 64 -11.57 -6.39 -5.67
N LEU A 65 -10.54 -6.97 -6.27
CA LEU A 65 -9.52 -7.74 -5.56
C LEU A 65 -8.82 -6.91 -4.48
N LEU A 66 -8.46 -5.66 -4.78
CA LEU A 66 -7.81 -4.76 -3.82
C LEU A 66 -8.73 -4.39 -2.64
N ALA A 67 -10.03 -4.20 -2.90
CA ALA A 67 -11.01 -3.90 -1.85
C ALA A 67 -11.31 -5.13 -0.99
N ASP A 68 -11.41 -6.31 -1.59
CA ASP A 68 -11.64 -7.55 -0.87
C ASP A 68 -10.43 -7.89 0.03
N GLU A 69 -9.20 -7.74 -0.49
CA GLU A 69 -7.97 -7.88 0.32
C GLU A 69 -7.94 -6.87 1.48
N ALA A 70 -8.42 -5.64 1.28
CA ALA A 70 -8.42 -4.64 2.33
C ALA A 70 -9.34 -5.02 3.50
N GLU A 71 -10.46 -5.69 3.22
CA GLU A 71 -11.34 -6.24 4.25
C GLU A 71 -10.67 -7.42 4.97
N ASP A 72 -10.01 -8.32 4.24
CA ASP A 72 -9.32 -9.48 4.81
C ASP A 72 -8.15 -9.05 5.72
N VAL A 73 -7.32 -8.10 5.29
CA VAL A 73 -6.26 -7.51 6.11
C VAL A 73 -6.84 -6.77 7.32
N ALA A 74 -7.95 -6.06 7.18
CA ALA A 74 -8.60 -5.40 8.30
C ALA A 74 -9.07 -6.40 9.37
N HIS A 75 -9.59 -7.55 8.95
CA HIS A 75 -9.95 -8.64 9.86
C HIS A 75 -8.72 -9.25 10.52
N ALA A 76 -7.70 -9.66 9.75
CA ALA A 76 -6.49 -10.31 10.28
C ALA A 76 -5.70 -9.43 11.26
N LEU A 77 -5.62 -8.11 11.03
CA LEU A 77 -4.97 -7.17 11.95
C LEU A 77 -5.75 -6.94 13.26
N SER A 78 -7.02 -7.36 13.31
CA SER A 78 -7.87 -7.29 14.50
C SER A 78 -8.05 -8.62 15.22
N ASP A 79 -7.54 -9.71 14.63
CA ASP A 79 -7.65 -11.06 15.19
C ASP A 79 -6.66 -11.27 16.35
N ASP A 80 -7.11 -11.99 17.37
CA ASP A 80 -6.29 -12.39 18.51
C ASP A 80 -5.33 -13.55 18.15
N GLU A 81 -5.54 -14.24 17.03
CA GLU A 81 -4.72 -15.37 16.55
C GLU A 81 -3.39 -14.95 15.91
N LEU A 82 -3.17 -13.65 15.64
CA LEU A 82 -1.94 -13.09 15.05
C LEU A 82 -1.54 -13.77 13.72
N ASP A 83 -2.55 -14.07 12.90
CA ASP A 83 -2.47 -14.83 11.66
C ASP A 83 -2.23 -13.97 10.41
N TYR A 84 -2.06 -12.65 10.57
CA TYR A 84 -1.69 -11.76 9.49
C TYR A 84 -0.42 -12.22 8.77
N LEU A 85 -0.51 -12.28 7.44
CA LEU A 85 0.60 -12.61 6.54
C LEU A 85 0.77 -11.48 5.51
N PRO A 86 1.99 -10.99 5.28
CA PRO A 86 2.27 -10.09 4.17
C PRO A 86 2.24 -10.87 2.85
N LEU A 87 1.68 -10.25 1.80
CA LEU A 87 1.71 -10.76 0.44
C LEU A 87 3.15 -10.69 -0.12
N LEU A 88 3.83 -11.83 -0.12
CA LEU A 88 5.21 -11.99 -0.60
C LEU A 88 5.34 -13.23 -1.50
N PRO A 89 6.40 -13.30 -2.35
CA PRO A 89 6.79 -14.52 -3.02
C PRO A 89 7.13 -15.64 -2.02
N ASP A 90 6.84 -16.88 -2.40
CA ASP A 90 7.07 -18.07 -1.57
C ASP A 90 8.49 -18.66 -1.70
N ASP A 91 8.72 -19.80 -1.02
CA ASP A 91 9.99 -20.53 -0.99
C ASP A 91 10.44 -21.08 -2.36
N THR A 92 9.58 -21.00 -3.39
CA THR A 92 9.93 -21.41 -4.76
C THR A 92 10.65 -20.31 -5.55
N HIS A 93 10.60 -19.07 -5.05
CA HIS A 93 11.34 -17.93 -5.60
C HIS A 93 12.76 -17.86 -5.04
N THR A 94 13.63 -17.03 -5.60
CA THR A 94 14.99 -16.86 -5.06
C THR A 94 14.96 -16.09 -3.74
N LEU A 95 15.96 -16.29 -2.87
CA LEU A 95 16.09 -15.50 -1.64
C LEU A 95 16.18 -14.00 -1.95
N ALA A 96 16.93 -13.63 -3.00
CA ALA A 96 17.02 -12.25 -3.48
C ALA A 96 15.65 -11.64 -3.82
N ASP A 97 14.80 -12.37 -4.55
CA ASP A 97 13.45 -11.90 -4.91
C ASP A 97 12.57 -11.72 -3.66
N ARG A 98 12.68 -12.64 -2.70
CA ARG A 98 11.94 -12.58 -1.43
C ARG A 98 12.38 -11.43 -0.52
N VAL A 99 13.69 -11.17 -0.45
CA VAL A 99 14.26 -10.05 0.31
C VAL A 99 13.82 -8.72 -0.31
N GLN A 100 13.91 -8.59 -1.64
CA GLN A 100 13.45 -7.39 -2.34
C GLN A 100 11.95 -7.16 -2.13
N ALA A 101 11.13 -8.21 -2.24
CA ALA A 101 9.69 -8.11 -2.00
C ALA A 101 9.36 -7.69 -0.56
N LEU A 102 10.12 -8.17 0.44
CA LEU A 102 9.94 -7.76 1.84
C LEU A 102 10.33 -6.28 2.05
N ALA A 103 11.42 -5.83 1.43
CA ALA A 103 11.83 -4.42 1.46
C ALA A 103 10.78 -3.51 0.83
N ASP A 104 10.28 -3.87 -0.36
CA ASP A 104 9.20 -3.17 -1.06
C ASP A 104 7.92 -3.12 -0.22
N TRP A 105 7.54 -4.25 0.40
CA TRP A 105 6.37 -4.30 1.28
C TRP A 105 6.54 -3.36 2.50
N CYS A 106 7.73 -3.33 3.12
CA CYS A 106 8.01 -2.42 4.23
C CYS A 106 7.91 -0.95 3.81
N ALA A 107 8.45 -0.60 2.65
CA ALA A 107 8.34 0.74 2.07
C ALA A 107 6.86 1.12 1.86
N GLY A 108 6.07 0.19 1.33
CA GLY A 108 4.63 0.32 1.19
C GLY A 108 3.93 0.59 2.52
N VAL A 109 4.21 -0.20 3.57
CA VAL A 109 3.59 -0.01 4.89
C VAL A 109 3.87 1.39 5.45
N VAL A 110 5.12 1.84 5.39
CA VAL A 110 5.52 3.17 5.87
C VAL A 110 4.81 4.26 5.09
N LEU A 111 4.76 4.13 3.76
CA LEU A 111 4.06 5.07 2.88
C LEU A 111 2.55 5.13 3.21
N GLY A 112 1.88 3.99 3.28
CA GLY A 112 0.45 3.88 3.54
C GLY A 112 0.06 4.44 4.91
N PHE A 113 0.85 4.09 5.94
CA PHE A 113 0.65 4.61 7.29
C PHE A 113 0.80 6.13 7.34
N GLY A 114 1.83 6.67 6.68
CA GLY A 114 2.05 8.11 6.58
C GLY A 114 0.93 8.85 5.84
N LEU A 115 0.49 8.32 4.69
CA LEU A 115 -0.56 8.91 3.87
C LEU A 115 -1.92 8.95 4.56
N ALA A 116 -2.21 7.96 5.42
CA ALA A 116 -3.41 7.92 6.25
C ALA A 116 -3.38 8.87 7.45
N SER A 117 -2.33 9.70 7.59
CA SER A 117 -2.05 10.51 8.80
C SER A 117 -1.89 9.66 10.05
N GLY A 118 -1.21 8.51 9.93
CA GLY A 118 -0.83 7.69 11.07
C GLY A 118 -0.01 8.51 12.08
N HIS A 119 -0.64 8.90 13.18
CA HIS A 119 0.09 9.48 14.30
C HIS A 119 0.90 8.37 14.97
N ILE A 120 2.22 8.50 14.92
CA ILE A 120 3.16 7.60 15.59
C ILE A 120 3.06 7.86 17.10
N ARG A 121 2.60 6.85 17.85
CA ARG A 121 2.61 6.83 19.31
C ARG A 121 4.06 6.65 19.79
N PRO A 122 4.41 7.09 21.01
CA PRO A 122 5.79 7.03 21.49
C PRO A 122 6.43 5.63 21.46
N ASP A 123 5.62 4.58 21.65
CA ASP A 123 6.01 3.17 21.63
C ASP A 123 6.08 2.55 20.23
N GLU A 124 5.68 3.28 19.19
CA GLU A 124 5.69 2.81 17.79
C GLU A 124 6.85 3.38 16.96
N MET A 125 7.60 4.34 17.52
CA MET A 125 8.67 5.01 16.79
C MET A 125 9.73 4.01 16.30
N GLU A 126 10.18 3.13 17.18
CA GLU A 126 11.13 2.06 16.84
C GLU A 126 10.56 1.10 15.79
N LEU A 127 9.25 0.81 15.82
CA LEU A 127 8.63 -0.09 14.83
C LEU A 127 8.65 0.52 13.42
N ILE A 128 8.39 1.82 13.30
CA ILE A 128 8.47 2.52 12.01
C ILE A 128 9.92 2.62 11.53
N GLU A 129 10.87 2.89 12.44
CA GLU A 129 12.30 2.90 12.11
C GLU A 129 12.76 1.53 11.61
N HIS A 130 12.34 0.44 12.25
CA HIS A 130 12.65 -0.91 11.78
C HIS A 130 12.08 -1.22 10.40
N LEU A 131 10.85 -0.82 10.09
CA LEU A 131 10.32 -0.96 8.72
C LEU A 131 11.14 -0.17 7.70
N GLN A 132 11.61 1.04 8.07
CA GLN A 132 12.46 1.85 7.21
C GLN A 132 13.85 1.22 6.99
N ASP A 133 14.43 0.62 8.03
CA ASP A 133 15.70 -0.11 7.93
C ASP A 133 15.56 -1.31 6.99
N VAL A 134 14.47 -2.08 7.11
CA VAL A 134 14.20 -3.23 6.22
C VAL A 134 13.92 -2.78 4.78
N ALA A 135 13.19 -1.68 4.61
CA ALA A 135 12.96 -1.09 3.29
C ALA A 135 14.24 -0.63 2.58
N ALA A 136 15.34 -0.44 3.32
CA ALA A 136 16.64 -0.03 2.80
C ALA A 136 17.65 -1.19 2.69
N VAL A 137 17.23 -2.43 2.92
CA VAL A 137 18.10 -3.61 2.79
C VAL A 137 18.51 -3.79 1.34
N GLU A 138 19.82 -4.00 1.12
CA GLU A 138 20.39 -4.41 -0.15
C GLU A 138 20.86 -5.86 -0.02
N PHE A 139 20.54 -6.70 -1.01
CA PHE A 139 20.94 -8.11 -1.03
C PHE A 139 22.29 -8.30 -1.73
N GLU A 140 23.23 -9.00 -1.11
CA GLU A 140 24.49 -9.39 -1.72
C GLU A 140 24.47 -10.86 -2.15
N GLU A 141 25.14 -11.23 -3.25
CA GLU A 141 25.23 -12.65 -3.68
C GLU A 141 25.86 -13.57 -2.61
N THR A 142 26.62 -13.00 -1.67
CA THR A 142 27.18 -13.74 -0.54
C THR A 142 26.16 -14.14 0.51
N ASP A 143 24.97 -13.52 0.50
CA ASP A 143 23.87 -13.81 1.42
C ASP A 143 23.01 -14.99 0.93
N ASP A 144 23.24 -15.50 -0.29
CA ASP A 144 22.50 -16.65 -0.86
C ASP A 144 23.04 -17.99 -0.31
N ASP A 145 22.88 -18.18 1.00
CA ASP A 145 23.24 -19.40 1.73
C ASP A 145 22.22 -19.76 2.84
N GLU A 146 22.50 -20.83 3.60
CA GLU A 146 21.59 -21.29 4.67
C GLU A 146 21.43 -20.25 5.80
N GLU A 147 22.46 -19.44 6.09
CA GLU A 147 22.41 -18.40 7.13
C GLU A 147 21.56 -17.21 6.67
N GLY A 148 21.62 -16.85 5.38
CA GLY A 148 20.76 -15.85 4.77
C GLY A 148 19.28 -16.26 4.76
N GLU A 149 18.97 -17.53 4.48
CA GLU A 149 17.61 -18.06 4.57
C GLU A 149 17.06 -18.00 6.00
N GLU A 150 17.85 -18.40 7.00
CA GLU A 150 17.48 -18.29 8.41
C GLU A 150 17.25 -16.82 8.83
N SER A 151 18.16 -15.93 8.43
CA SER A 151 18.06 -14.48 8.71
C SER A 151 16.81 -13.86 8.08
N TYR A 152 16.47 -14.25 6.84
CA TYR A 152 15.25 -13.79 6.18
C TYR A 152 14.00 -14.24 6.93
N GLN A 153 13.93 -15.49 7.38
CA GLN A 153 12.77 -15.99 8.14
C GLN A 153 12.59 -15.24 9.46
N GLU A 154 13.68 -14.98 10.19
CA GLU A 154 13.62 -14.18 11.42
C GLU A 154 13.14 -12.75 11.14
N LEU A 155 13.65 -12.13 10.08
CA LEU A 155 13.27 -10.78 9.69
C LEU A 155 11.81 -10.70 9.26
N TYR A 156 11.36 -11.65 8.44
CA TYR A 156 9.97 -11.80 8.00
C TYR A 156 9.02 -11.92 9.19
N GLU A 157 9.30 -12.82 10.13
CA GLU A 157 8.47 -13.04 11.31
C GLU A 157 8.40 -11.80 12.21
N PHE A 158 9.51 -11.09 12.38
CA PHE A 158 9.52 -9.84 13.13
C PHE A 158 8.67 -8.76 12.44
N VAL A 159 8.90 -8.56 11.14
CA VAL A 159 8.26 -7.51 10.35
C VAL A 159 6.75 -7.72 10.23
N ARG A 160 6.27 -8.96 10.02
CA ARG A 160 4.82 -9.21 9.88
C ARG A 160 4.00 -8.86 11.13
N LEU A 161 4.64 -8.81 12.31
CA LEU A 161 3.98 -8.45 13.57
C LEU A 161 3.90 -6.92 13.79
N ILE A 162 4.61 -6.13 13.00
CA ILE A 162 4.60 -4.67 13.13
C ILE A 162 3.22 -4.08 12.80
N PRO A 163 2.57 -4.38 11.65
CA PRO A 163 1.23 -3.87 11.36
C PRO A 163 0.18 -4.24 12.41
N VAL A 164 0.28 -5.44 12.98
CA VAL A 164 -0.59 -5.88 14.07
C VAL A 164 -0.39 -4.97 15.27
N SER A 165 0.86 -4.74 15.67
CA SER A 165 1.22 -3.84 16.79
C SER A 165 0.76 -2.40 16.55
N LEU A 166 0.93 -1.87 15.33
CA LEU A 166 0.47 -0.52 14.94
C LEU A 166 -1.07 -0.39 14.97
N SER A 167 -1.78 -1.48 14.71
CA SER A 167 -3.24 -1.54 14.71
C SER A 167 -3.84 -1.67 16.12
N VAL A 168 -3.16 -2.36 17.03
CA VAL A 168 -3.66 -2.63 18.38
C VAL A 168 -3.95 -1.35 19.16
N GLY A 169 -5.19 -1.25 19.65
CA GLY A 169 -5.68 -0.12 20.44
C GLY A 169 -5.85 1.19 19.66
N ARG A 170 -5.65 1.18 18.34
CA ARG A 170 -5.86 2.34 17.48
C ARG A 170 -7.31 2.39 17.00
N LYS A 171 -7.99 3.51 17.27
CA LYS A 171 -9.32 3.75 16.72
C LYS A 171 -9.21 4.02 15.22
N LYS A 172 -9.78 3.13 14.41
CA LYS A 172 -9.85 3.30 12.95
C LYS A 172 -10.78 4.46 12.60
N ILE A 173 -10.38 5.30 11.65
CA ILE A 173 -11.19 6.41 11.10
C ILE A 173 -11.79 6.02 9.74
N ALA A 174 -12.85 6.69 9.31
CA ALA A 174 -13.32 6.51 7.93
C ALA A 174 -12.28 7.08 6.94
N VAL A 175 -12.21 6.52 5.73
CA VAL A 175 -11.18 6.90 4.75
C VAL A 175 -11.39 8.33 4.26
N ASP A 176 -12.63 8.78 4.13
CA ASP A 176 -13.01 10.17 3.81
C ASP A 176 -12.60 11.20 4.87
N GLU A 177 -12.50 10.78 6.14
CA GLU A 177 -12.03 11.59 7.26
C GLU A 177 -10.50 11.67 7.32
N SER A 178 -9.78 10.79 6.62
CA SER A 178 -8.32 10.76 6.58
C SER A 178 -7.71 11.87 5.70
N SER A 179 -6.39 12.02 5.73
CA SER A 179 -5.68 12.91 4.80
C SER A 179 -5.66 12.41 3.35
N LEU A 180 -5.89 11.12 3.12
CA LEU A 180 -5.84 10.50 1.79
C LEU A 180 -6.79 11.22 0.83
N LEU A 181 -8.07 11.32 1.20
CA LEU A 181 -9.10 11.86 0.33
C LEU A 181 -9.33 13.37 0.47
N LYS A 182 -8.86 13.99 1.56
CA LYS A 182 -8.90 15.47 1.69
C LYS A 182 -8.11 16.15 0.57
N HIS A 183 -6.94 15.61 0.22
CA HIS A 183 -6.13 16.15 -0.87
C HIS A 183 -6.79 15.89 -2.23
N PHE A 184 -7.36 14.71 -2.44
CA PHE A 184 -8.11 14.38 -3.65
C PHE A 184 -9.27 15.34 -3.91
N HIS A 185 -10.13 15.58 -2.90
CA HIS A 185 -11.24 16.52 -3.03
C HIS A 185 -10.78 17.96 -3.27
N ASN A 186 -9.64 18.37 -2.69
CA ASN A 186 -9.06 19.67 -2.96
C ASN A 186 -8.50 19.78 -4.39
N LYS A 187 -7.78 18.77 -4.88
CA LYS A 187 -7.28 18.69 -6.26
C LYS A 187 -8.44 18.76 -7.26
N GLN A 188 -9.49 17.96 -7.07
CA GLN A 188 -10.69 18.00 -7.91
C GLN A 188 -11.41 19.35 -7.90
N LYS A 189 -11.53 20.01 -6.73
CA LYS A 189 -12.13 21.35 -6.65
C LYS A 189 -11.32 22.38 -7.44
N ILE A 190 -9.99 22.31 -7.35
CA ILE A 190 -9.09 23.17 -8.11
C ILE A 190 -9.26 22.90 -9.61
N ASP A 191 -9.19 21.65 -10.06
CA ASP A 191 -9.31 21.28 -11.47
C ASP A 191 -10.66 21.69 -12.08
N ARG A 192 -11.77 21.49 -11.35
CA ARG A 192 -13.09 21.97 -11.76
C ARG A 192 -13.14 23.48 -11.90
N SER A 193 -12.56 24.22 -10.93
CA SER A 193 -12.53 25.69 -10.98
C SER A 193 -11.68 26.22 -12.15
N VAL A 194 -10.57 25.56 -12.48
CA VAL A 194 -9.71 25.91 -13.62
C VAL A 194 -10.42 25.62 -14.94
N THR A 195 -11.11 24.47 -15.04
CA THR A 195 -11.89 24.09 -16.22
C THR A 195 -13.06 25.05 -16.47
N GLU A 196 -13.80 25.42 -15.42
CA GLU A 196 -14.88 26.41 -15.50
C GLU A 196 -14.34 27.79 -15.93
N ALA A 197 -13.20 28.22 -15.37
CA ALA A 197 -12.57 29.47 -15.76
C ALA A 197 -12.17 29.47 -17.25
N ASN A 198 -11.56 28.38 -17.75
CA ASN A 198 -11.18 28.25 -19.15
C ASN A 198 -12.39 28.25 -20.09
N ASN A 199 -13.46 27.53 -19.75
CA ASN A 199 -14.70 27.52 -20.52
C ASN A 199 -15.35 28.91 -20.61
N VAL A 200 -15.29 29.70 -19.54
CA VAL A 200 -15.74 31.10 -19.55
C VAL A 200 -14.87 31.93 -20.50
N VAL A 201 -13.54 31.83 -20.43
CA VAL A 201 -12.66 32.58 -21.35
C VAL A 201 -12.93 32.24 -22.81
N GLU A 202 -13.08 30.96 -23.16
CA GLU A 202 -13.37 30.53 -24.54
C GLU A 202 -14.69 31.10 -25.08
N MET A 203 -15.75 31.11 -24.26
CA MET A 203 -17.05 31.69 -24.63
C MET A 203 -17.02 33.20 -24.89
N PHE A 204 -16.04 33.92 -24.34
CA PHE A 204 -15.90 35.37 -24.50
C PHE A 204 -14.83 35.79 -25.52
N THR A 205 -14.17 34.85 -26.20
CA THR A 205 -13.25 35.15 -27.32
C THR A 205 -14.04 35.30 -28.62
N PRO A 206 -14.25 36.53 -29.15
CA PRO A 206 -14.97 36.69 -30.41
C PRO A 206 -14.12 36.10 -31.53
N HIS A 207 -14.68 35.19 -32.34
CA HIS A 207 -14.02 34.70 -33.54
C HIS A 207 -13.65 35.89 -34.42
N ARG A 208 -12.34 36.17 -34.53
CA ARG A 208 -11.82 37.18 -35.45
C ARG A 208 -12.01 36.61 -36.86
N PRO A 209 -12.86 37.19 -37.72
CA PRO A 209 -12.99 36.71 -39.09
C PRO A 209 -11.64 36.90 -39.79
N SER A 210 -11.22 35.87 -40.52
CA SER A 210 -10.03 35.85 -41.38
C SER A 210 -10.08 36.92 -42.47
#